data_AF-A0A2G5TQR9-F1
#
_entry.id   AF-A0A2G5TQR9-F1
#
_cell.length_a   1.000
_cell.length_b   1.000
_cell.length_c   1.000
_cell.angle_alpha   90.00
_cell.angle_beta   90.00
_cell.angle_gamma   90.00
#
_symmetry.space_group_name_H-M   'P 1'
#
loop_
_entity.id
_entity.type
_entity.pdbx_description
1 polymer ?
#
loop_
_entity_poly.entity_id
_entity_poly.type
_entity_poly.pdbx_seq_one_letter_code
_entity_poly.pdbx_strand_id
1 'polypeptide(L)'
;MVIMIGCILRGTHSVEQAKSYLANNIGVTCYTHCKESIDEIFGELEVRNIQELSMCSTQAMHNLMNIVKKIDSNFEVDQFIEAFRGLFMKSNNFPSSL
;
A
#
# COMPACT_ATOMS: atom_id res chain seq x y z
N MET A 1 -4.40 -5.10 -2.76
CA MET A 1 -4.60 -4.57 -1.39
C MET A 1 -3.76 -3.33 -1.12
N VAL A 2 -2.43 -3.39 -1.21
CA VAL A 2 -1.52 -2.26 -0.92
C VAL A 2 -1.87 -0.97 -1.68
N ILE A 3 -2.19 -1.05 -2.97
CA ILE A 3 -2.66 0.10 -3.76
C ILE A 3 -3.90 0.76 -3.12
N MET A 4 -4.86 -0.04 -2.65
CA MET A 4 -6.06 0.51 -2.01
C MET A 4 -5.76 1.18 -0.67
N ILE A 5 -4.75 0.71 0.06
CA ILE A 5 -4.29 1.38 1.29
C ILE A 5 -3.78 2.78 0.94
N GLY A 6 -2.92 2.92 -0.06
CA GLY A 6 -2.47 4.23 -0.54
C GLY A 6 -3.61 5.12 -1.03
N CYS A 7 -4.61 4.55 -1.72
CA CYS A 7 -5.82 5.29 -2.10
C CYS A 7 -6.65 5.80 -0.91
N ILE A 8 -6.73 5.02 0.17
CA ILE A 8 -7.42 5.43 1.42
C ILE A 8 -6.62 6.52 2.13
N LEU A 9 -5.30 6.40 2.23
CA LEU A 9 -4.43 7.42 2.83
C LEU A 9 -4.58 8.77 2.11
N ARG A 10 -4.68 8.74 0.77
CA ARG A 10 -4.98 9.93 -0.05
C ARG A 10 -6.39 10.50 0.11
N GLY A 11 -7.26 9.83 0.86
CA GLY A 11 -8.68 10.21 0.98
C GLY A 11 -9.49 10.04 -0.31
N THR A 12 -8.97 9.34 -1.32
CA THR A 12 -9.66 9.15 -2.61
C THR A 12 -10.66 7.99 -2.58
N HIS A 13 -10.49 7.07 -1.64
CA HIS A 13 -11.32 5.88 -1.52
C HIS A 13 -11.67 5.60 -0.06
N SER A 14 -12.88 5.09 0.18
CA SER A 14 -13.30 4.55 1.47
C SER A 14 -12.84 3.10 1.66
N VAL A 15 -12.94 2.61 2.89
CA VAL A 15 -12.69 1.20 3.23
C VAL A 15 -13.67 0.27 2.49
N GLU A 16 -14.94 0.67 2.39
CA GLU A 16 -15.99 -0.10 1.70
C GLU A 16 -15.70 -0.21 0.21
N GLN A 17 -15.26 0.89 -0.41
CA GLN A 17 -14.80 0.87 -1.81
C GLN A 17 -13.61 -0.06 -1.98
N ALA A 18 -12.63 -0.02 -1.08
CA ALA A 18 -11.48 -0.92 -1.10
C ALA A 18 -11.89 -2.40 -1.00
N LYS A 19 -12.83 -2.75 -0.12
CA LYS A 19 -13.37 -4.12 -0.02
C LYS A 19 -14.03 -4.56 -1.33
N SER A 20 -14.84 -3.69 -1.93
CA SER A 20 -15.49 -3.98 -3.22
C SER A 20 -14.47 -4.22 -4.34
N TYR A 21 -13.43 -3.40 -4.44
CA TYR A 21 -12.36 -3.61 -5.43
C TYR A 21 -11.63 -4.94 -5.24
N LEU A 22 -11.31 -5.30 -3.99
CA LEU A 22 -10.59 -6.54 -3.70
C LEU A 22 -11.43 -7.78 -3.97
N ALA A 23 -12.75 -7.72 -3.74
CA ALA A 23 -13.67 -8.83 -4.06
C ALA A 23 -13.75 -9.10 -5.58
N ASN A 24 -13.58 -8.07 -6.41
CA ASN A 24 -13.67 -8.21 -7.87
C ASN A 24 -12.39 -8.78 -8.52
N ASN A 25 -11.31 -9.03 -7.77
CA ASN A 25 -10.04 -9.59 -8.26
C ASN A 25 -9.37 -8.86 -9.45
N ILE A 26 -9.84 -7.66 -9.82
CA ILE A 26 -9.21 -6.83 -10.85
C ILE A 26 -8.10 -6.02 -10.18
N GLY A 27 -6.88 -6.54 -10.25
CA GLY A 27 -5.68 -5.93 -9.66
C GLY A 27 -4.93 -4.98 -10.61
N VAL A 28 -5.63 -4.17 -11.40
CA VAL A 28 -5.01 -3.26 -12.38
C VAL A 28 -5.04 -1.83 -11.85
N THR A 29 -3.88 -1.18 -11.84
CA THR A 29 -3.75 0.27 -11.60
C THR A 29 -2.78 0.85 -12.62
N CYS A 30 -2.89 2.14 -12.93
CA CYS A 30 -1.89 2.79 -13.78
C CYS A 30 -0.60 3.07 -12.99
N TYR A 31 0.50 3.31 -13.70
CA TYR A 31 1.78 3.63 -13.07
C TYR A 31 1.69 4.82 -12.11
N THR A 32 1.00 5.89 -12.50
CA THR A 32 0.82 7.09 -11.67
C THR A 32 0.14 6.76 -10.34
N HIS A 33 -1.02 6.10 -10.36
CA HIS A 33 -1.73 5.72 -9.13
C HIS A 33 -0.95 4.69 -8.30
N CYS A 34 -0.15 3.82 -8.94
CA CYS A 34 0.76 2.93 -8.23
C CYS A 34 1.81 3.73 -7.45
N LYS A 35 2.48 4.68 -8.13
CA LYS A 35 3.50 5.53 -7.53
C LYS A 35 2.93 6.38 -6.40
N GLU A 36 1.82 7.06 -6.62
CA GLU A 36 1.15 7.85 -5.57
C GLU A 36 0.81 7.00 -4.35
N SER A 37 0.35 5.76 -4.56
CA SER A 37 0.05 4.86 -3.44
C SER A 37 1.30 4.44 -2.67
N ILE A 38 2.42 4.22 -3.37
CA ILE A 38 3.71 3.90 -2.74
C ILE A 38 4.23 5.10 -1.95
N ASP A 39 4.22 6.29 -2.54
CA ASP A 39 4.73 7.51 -1.93
C ASP A 39 3.97 7.84 -0.64
N GLU A 40 2.65 7.63 -0.63
CA GLU A 40 1.80 7.86 0.55
C GLU A 40 2.04 6.84 1.67
N ILE A 41 2.29 5.58 1.32
CA ILE A 41 2.66 4.57 2.31
C ILE A 41 4.03 4.87 2.91
N PHE A 42 4.98 5.35 2.10
CA PHE A 42 6.28 5.82 2.61
C PHE A 42 6.12 7.01 3.55
N GLY A 43 5.24 7.97 3.21
CA GLY A 43 4.89 9.09 4.06
C GLY A 43 4.32 8.66 5.41
N GLU A 44 3.30 7.79 5.39
CA GLU A 44 2.65 7.28 6.62
C GLU A 44 3.61 6.47 7.51
N LEU A 45 4.57 5.76 6.91
CA LEU A 45 5.59 5.00 7.64
C LEU A 45 6.81 5.82 8.04
N GLU A 46 6.89 7.09 7.62
CA GLU A 46 8.04 7.99 7.82
C GLU A 46 9.37 7.39 7.31
N VAL A 47 9.33 6.66 6.20
CA VAL A 47 10.51 6.05 5.57
C VAL A 47 10.73 6.60 4.17
N ARG A 48 11.98 6.65 3.72
CA ARG A 48 12.32 7.25 2.42
C ARG A 48 12.44 6.25 1.28
N ASN A 49 12.59 4.98 1.62
CA ASN A 49 12.82 3.91 0.65
C ASN A 49 12.44 2.55 1.24
N ILE A 50 12.45 1.54 0.38
CA ILE A 50 12.05 0.17 0.73
C ILE A 50 13.01 -0.50 1.73
N GLN A 51 14.28 -0.08 1.80
CA GLN A 51 15.26 -0.61 2.74
C GLN A 51 14.99 -0.12 4.16
N GLU A 52 14.41 1.07 4.31
CA GLU A 52 14.08 1.68 5.60
C GLU A 52 12.78 1.13 6.22
N LEU A 53 12.02 0.26 5.55
CA LEU A 53 10.78 -0.33 6.07
C LEU A 53 10.94 -0.98 7.45
N SER A 54 12.05 -1.69 7.69
CA SER A 54 12.34 -2.32 8.99
C SER A 54 12.67 -1.32 10.10
N MET A 55 12.89 -0.05 9.73
CA MET A 55 13.23 1.04 10.64
C MET A 55 12.03 1.92 10.97
N CYS A 56 10.85 1.69 10.36
CA CYS A 56 9.65 2.45 10.70
C CYS A 56 9.27 2.25 12.18
N SER A 57 8.65 3.26 12.77
CA SER A 57 8.22 3.16 14.16
C SER A 57 7.08 2.14 14.31
N THR A 58 7.05 1.42 15.44
CA THR A 58 5.93 0.52 15.76
C THR A 58 4.58 1.23 15.71
N GLN A 59 4.54 2.52 16.09
CA GLN A 59 3.32 3.32 16.05
C GLN A 59 2.86 3.60 14.62
N ALA A 60 3.78 3.98 13.73
CA ALA A 60 3.46 4.23 12.32
C ALA A 60 2.93 2.95 11.64
N MET A 61 3.62 1.82 11.84
CA MET A 61 3.15 0.53 11.33
C MET A 61 1.78 0.15 11.92
N HIS A 62 1.57 0.35 13.22
CA HIS A 62 0.29 0.07 13.86
C HIS A 62 -0.86 0.92 13.27
N ASN A 63 -0.62 2.22 13.04
CA ASN A 63 -1.61 3.12 12.45
C ASN A 63 -2.00 2.67 11.03
N LEU A 64 -1.00 2.35 10.20
CA LEU A 64 -1.22 1.82 8.86
C LEU A 64 -2.00 0.49 8.91
N MET A 65 -1.63 -0.41 9.82
CA MET A 65 -2.29 -1.70 9.97
C MET A 65 -3.73 -1.57 10.48
N ASN A 66 -4.09 -0.52 11.23
CA ASN A 66 -5.49 -0.26 11.58
C ASN A 66 -6.37 -0.03 10.33
N ILE A 67 -5.81 0.52 9.25
CA ILE A 67 -6.51 0.65 7.97
C ILE A 67 -6.61 -0.71 7.29
N VAL A 68 -5.50 -1.45 7.23
CA VAL A 68 -5.44 -2.79 6.64
C VAL A 68 -6.44 -3.74 7.30
N LYS A 69 -6.48 -3.77 8.64
CA LYS A 69 -7.36 -4.62 9.44
C LYS A 69 -8.85 -4.26 9.31
N LYS A 70 -9.18 -3.03 8.92
CA LYS A 70 -10.57 -2.66 8.55
C LYS A 70 -11.01 -3.31 7.25
N ILE A 71 -10.07 -3.62 6.34
CA ILE A 71 -10.33 -4.30 5.06
C ILE A 71 -10.31 -5.81 5.25
N ASP A 72 -9.24 -6.34 5.83
CA ASP A 72 -9.04 -7.76 6.12
C ASP A 72 -8.43 -7.92 7.52
N SER A 73 -9.25 -8.40 8.47
CA SER A 73 -8.85 -8.54 9.88
C SER A 73 -7.78 -9.61 10.11
N ASN A 74 -7.60 -10.53 9.17
CA ASN A 74 -6.62 -11.61 9.28
C ASN A 74 -5.29 -11.27 8.61
N PHE A 75 -5.18 -10.08 8.03
CA PHE A 75 -4.00 -9.69 7.28
C PHE A 75 -2.88 -9.21 8.21
N GLU A 76 -1.73 -9.85 8.18
CA GLU A 76 -0.64 -9.65 9.13
C GLU A 76 0.43 -8.67 8.65
N VAL A 77 1.22 -8.13 9.58
CA VAL A 77 2.29 -7.15 9.30
C VAL A 77 3.29 -7.69 8.28
N ASP A 78 3.76 -8.93 8.45
CA ASP A 78 4.74 -9.53 7.54
C ASP A 78 4.17 -9.71 6.13
N GLN A 79 2.89 -10.06 6.02
CA GLN A 79 2.20 -10.14 4.74
C GLN A 79 2.11 -8.75 4.08
N PHE A 80 1.97 -7.69 4.88
CA PHE A 80 1.92 -6.32 4.37
C PHE A 80 3.27 -5.89 3.81
N ILE A 81 4.33 -6.13 4.58
CA ILE A 81 5.70 -5.81 4.18
C ILE A 81 6.05 -6.53 2.89
N GLU A 82 5.76 -7.84 2.78
CA GLU A 82 6.04 -8.62 1.58
C GLU A 82 5.20 -8.17 0.38
N ALA A 83 3.91 -7.87 0.58
CA ALA A 83 3.06 -7.35 -0.48
C ALA A 83 3.53 -5.97 -0.97
N PHE A 84 3.98 -5.11 -0.05
CA PHE A 84 4.46 -3.76 -0.39
C PHE A 84 5.81 -3.80 -1.12
N ARG A 85 6.75 -4.62 -0.66
CA ARG A 85 8.01 -4.90 -1.38
C ARG A 85 7.74 -5.44 -2.79
N GLY A 86 6.84 -6.41 -2.91
CA GLY A 86 6.43 -6.97 -4.20
C GLY A 86 5.82 -5.93 -5.13
N LEU A 87 5.01 -5.00 -4.60
CA LEU A 87 4.46 -3.88 -5.37
C LEU A 87 5.57 -2.93 -5.85
N PHE A 88 6.48 -2.53 -4.96
CA PHE A 88 7.58 -1.61 -5.27
C PHE A 88 8.56 -2.19 -6.31
N MET A 89 8.89 -3.48 -6.22
CA MET A 89 9.74 -4.12 -7.23
C MET A 89 9.04 -4.16 -8.59
N LYS A 90 7.73 -4.43 -8.62
CA LYS A 90 6.94 -4.41 -9.86
C LYS A 90 6.86 -3.00 -10.43
N SER A 91 6.67 -1.97 -9.61
CA SER A 91 6.59 -0.57 -10.07
C SER A 91 7.87 -0.11 -10.76
N ASN A 92 9.03 -0.59 -10.32
CA ASN A 92 10.34 -0.23 -10.91
C ASN A 92 10.67 -1.01 -12.19
N ASN A 93 9.97 -2.12 -12.46
CA ASN A 93 10.15 -2.91 -13.67
C ASN A 93 9.26 -2.47 -14.83
N PHE A 94 8.41 -1.44 -14.64
CA PHE A 94 7.72 -0.83 -15.77
C PHE A 94 8.73 0.02 -16.55
N PRO A 95 8.88 -0.19 -17.88
CA PRO A 95 9.68 0.70 -18.70
C PRO A 95 9.16 2.12 -18.50
N SER A 96 10.06 3.04 -18.18
CA SER A 96 9.78 4.47 -18.24
C SER A 96 9.57 4.85 -19.70
N SER A 97 8.38 4.54 -20.24
CA SER A 97 7.92 5.06 -21.53
C SER A 97 7.00 6.23 -21.26
N LEU A 98 7.61 7.35 -20.88
CA LEU A 98 7.08 8.69 -21.03
C LEU A 98 8.17 9.51 -21.72
#